data_AF-J9DQM0-F1
#
_entry.id   AF-J9DQM0-F1
#
_cell.length_a   1.000
_cell.length_b   1.000
_cell.length_c   1.000
_cell.angle_alpha   90.00
_cell.angle_beta   90.00
_cell.angle_gamma   90.00
#
_symmetry.space_group_name_H-M   'P 1'
#
loop_
_entity.id
_entity.type
_entity.pdbx_description
1 polymer ?
#
loop_
_entity_poly.entity_id
_entity_poly.type
_entity_poly.pdbx_seq_one_letter_code
_entity_poly.pdbx_strand_id
1 'polypeptide(L)'
;PKIFTVRSDAPLGWLISDLVEDGHCPWHGHCSLHTSNQSHYFQIINNRLCTKNSIKQLENRSIAIMVEITTKPEQIFIVNVNIAGNSTPSFSSDIYNVTLGNDIVPEMIIPFETDIAMVNVSNSTDLQISIISNSTNLPFILTHNRKQNIHCAKV
;
A
#
# COMPACT_ATOMS: atom_id res chain seq x y z
N PRO A 1 -3.20 17.60 3.50
CA PRO A 1 -2.46 16.56 4.25
C PRO A 1 -2.87 15.16 3.75
N LYS A 2 -1.91 14.35 3.30
CA LYS A 2 -2.17 12.98 2.83
C LYS A 2 -2.56 12.11 4.04
N ILE A 3 -3.58 11.28 3.88
CA ILE A 3 -4.00 10.30 4.88
C ILE A 3 -3.79 8.92 4.29
N PHE A 4 -3.05 8.09 5.00
CA PHE A 4 -2.80 6.71 4.60
C PHE A 4 -3.83 5.80 5.26
N THR A 5 -4.26 4.75 4.57
CA THR A 5 -5.16 3.75 5.13
C THR A 5 -4.46 2.41 5.12
N VAL A 6 -4.44 1.74 6.27
CA VAL A 6 -3.77 0.45 6.47
C VAL A 6 -4.77 -0.50 7.09
N ARG A 7 -4.86 -1.73 6.60
CA ARG A 7 -5.71 -2.77 7.17
C ARG A 7 -5.20 -3.19 8.56
N SER A 8 -6.11 -3.42 9.50
CA SER A 8 -5.76 -3.76 10.89
C SER A 8 -4.99 -5.08 11.03
N ASP A 9 -5.12 -5.97 10.05
CA ASP A 9 -4.44 -7.25 9.93
C ASP A 9 -3.18 -7.20 9.04
N ALA A 10 -2.70 -6.00 8.69
CA ALA A 10 -1.51 -5.83 7.86
C ALA A 10 -0.32 -6.61 8.47
N PRO A 11 0.45 -7.35 7.64
CA PRO A 11 1.58 -8.13 8.11
C PRO A 11 2.69 -7.22 8.64
N LEU A 12 3.67 -7.84 9.30
CA LEU A 12 4.87 -7.13 9.77
C LEU A 12 5.67 -6.60 8.58
N GLY A 13 6.17 -5.37 8.69
CA GLY A 13 6.93 -4.73 7.62
C GLY A 13 6.06 -4.15 6.49
N TRP A 14 4.74 -4.16 6.63
CA TRP A 14 3.82 -3.52 5.68
C TRP A 14 4.16 -2.05 5.50
N LEU A 15 4.39 -1.63 4.26
CA LEU A 15 4.71 -0.25 3.92
C LEU A 15 3.47 0.64 4.07
N ILE A 16 3.58 1.67 4.90
CA ILE A 16 2.55 2.68 5.10
C ILE A 16 2.81 3.88 4.19
N SER A 17 4.06 4.37 4.21
CA SER A 17 4.50 5.53 3.44
C SER A 17 5.99 5.43 3.16
N ASP A 18 6.38 5.76 1.93
CA ASP A 18 7.78 6.06 1.60
C ASP A 18 7.96 7.57 1.80
N LEU A 19 8.61 7.96 2.89
CA LEU A 19 8.60 9.35 3.35
C LEU A 19 9.30 10.29 2.36
N VAL A 20 10.18 9.77 1.50
CA VAL A 20 10.84 10.56 0.46
C VAL A 20 9.93 10.70 -0.76
N GLU A 21 9.45 9.60 -1.31
CA GLU A 21 8.59 9.59 -2.50
C GLU A 21 7.25 10.29 -2.25
N ASP A 22 6.72 10.20 -1.03
CA ASP A 22 5.49 10.88 -0.61
C ASP A 22 5.71 12.37 -0.29
N GLY A 23 6.95 12.86 -0.38
CA GLY A 23 7.31 14.28 -0.22
C GLY A 23 7.33 14.79 1.22
N HIS A 24 7.40 13.90 2.20
CA HIS A 24 7.51 14.26 3.62
C HIS A 24 8.94 14.62 4.04
N CYS A 25 9.93 13.95 3.43
CA CYS A 25 11.34 14.05 3.74
C CYS A 25 12.15 14.30 2.46
N PRO A 26 13.17 15.18 2.47
CA PRO A 26 14.08 15.29 1.34
C PRO A 26 14.90 14.00 1.18
N TRP A 27 15.41 13.76 -0.03
CA TRP A 27 16.19 12.54 -0.37
C TRP A 27 17.37 12.28 0.59
N HIS A 28 18.03 13.34 1.05
CA HIS A 28 19.18 13.28 1.96
C HIS A 28 18.79 13.36 3.45
N GLY A 29 17.50 13.43 3.75
CA GLY A 29 16.99 13.42 5.11
C GLY A 29 17.02 12.01 5.70
N HIS A 30 17.17 11.93 7.02
CA HIS A 30 17.07 10.69 7.78
C HIS A 30 15.89 10.80 8.74
N CYS A 31 14.92 9.89 8.62
CA CYS A 31 13.72 9.90 9.44
C CYS A 31 13.82 8.93 10.62
N SER A 32 13.30 9.34 11.77
CA SER A 32 13.11 8.50 12.96
C SER A 32 11.72 8.75 13.57
N LEU A 33 11.23 7.79 14.36
CA LEU A 33 10.00 8.00 15.13
C LEU A 33 10.31 8.89 16.33
N HIS A 34 9.56 9.97 16.46
CA HIS A 34 9.79 10.96 17.52
C HIS A 34 9.40 10.44 18.91
N THR A 35 8.41 9.54 19.00
CA THR A 35 7.88 9.07 20.29
C THR A 35 8.05 7.55 20.49
N SER A 36 8.42 7.15 21.70
CA SER A 36 8.61 5.74 22.08
C SER A 36 7.31 4.94 22.05
N ASN A 37 6.16 5.56 22.34
CA ASN A 37 4.86 4.87 22.35
C ASN A 37 4.48 4.33 20.95
N GLN A 38 4.85 5.05 19.89
CA GLN A 38 4.56 4.64 18.51
C GLN A 38 5.52 3.57 18.01
N SER A 39 6.72 3.50 18.58
CA SER A 39 7.77 2.52 18.24
C SER A 39 7.41 1.07 18.61
N HIS A 40 6.33 0.86 19.36
CA HIS A 40 5.80 -0.48 19.62
C HIS A 40 5.09 -1.03 18.38
N TYR A 41 4.38 -0.20 17.62
CA TYR A 41 3.56 -0.63 16.48
C TYR A 41 4.20 -0.34 15.13
N PHE A 42 5.02 0.72 15.06
CA PHE A 42 5.58 1.24 13.83
C PHE A 42 7.09 1.29 13.92
N GLN A 43 7.73 1.32 12.75
CA GLN A 43 9.16 1.51 12.60
C GLN A 43 9.47 2.27 11.32
N ILE A 44 10.65 2.88 11.26
CA ILE A 44 11.17 3.49 10.05
C ILE A 44 12.45 2.76 9.66
N ILE A 45 12.50 2.25 8.43
CA ILE A 45 13.67 1.58 7.85
C ILE A 45 13.95 2.27 6.51
N ASN A 46 15.13 2.86 6.33
CA ASN A 46 15.50 3.58 5.10
C ASN A 46 14.45 4.61 4.67
N ASN A 47 13.99 5.46 5.60
CA ASN A 47 12.92 6.45 5.38
C ASN A 47 11.56 5.88 4.95
N ARG A 48 11.33 4.57 5.10
CA ARG A 48 10.04 3.93 4.89
C ARG A 48 9.36 3.67 6.21
N LEU A 49 8.18 4.25 6.39
CA LEU A 49 7.35 4.00 7.55
C LEU A 49 6.60 2.68 7.34
N CYS A 50 6.84 1.73 8.23
CA CYS A 50 6.26 0.39 8.16
C CYS A 50 5.64 -0.05 9.49
N THR A 51 4.81 -1.08 9.43
CA THR A 51 4.40 -1.82 10.63
C THR A 51 5.60 -2.57 11.23
N LYS A 52 5.64 -2.63 12.56
CA LYS A 52 6.66 -3.36 13.34
C LYS A 52 6.09 -4.57 14.07
N ASN A 53 4.89 -4.40 14.62
CA ASN A 53 4.12 -5.44 15.31
C ASN A 53 2.67 -5.42 14.82
N SER A 54 1.86 -6.38 15.30
CA SER A 54 0.42 -6.37 15.00
C SER A 54 -0.22 -5.05 15.42
N ILE A 55 -1.05 -4.50 14.56
CA ILE A 55 -1.82 -3.26 14.76
C ILE A 55 -3.32 -3.52 14.92
N LYS A 56 -3.73 -4.78 15.11
CA LYS A 56 -5.13 -5.19 15.14
C LYS A 56 -5.94 -4.49 16.23
N GLN A 57 -5.36 -4.31 17.42
CA GLN A 57 -5.96 -3.55 18.53
C GLN A 57 -6.20 -2.07 18.23
N LEU A 58 -5.64 -1.55 17.13
CA LEU A 58 -5.83 -0.18 16.67
C LEU A 58 -6.93 -0.09 15.59
N GLU A 59 -7.63 -1.19 15.29
CA GLU A 59 -8.74 -1.23 14.34
C GLU A 59 -9.76 -0.09 14.57
N ASN A 60 -10.20 0.51 13.47
CA ASN A 60 -11.12 1.65 13.40
C ASN A 60 -10.63 2.91 14.12
N ARG A 61 -9.30 3.09 14.26
CA ARG A 61 -8.69 4.30 14.81
C ARG A 61 -7.91 5.09 13.76
N SER A 62 -7.88 6.39 13.94
CA SER A 62 -6.94 7.29 13.25
C SER A 62 -5.77 7.60 14.18
N ILE A 63 -4.55 7.46 13.67
CA ILE A 63 -3.31 7.63 14.42
C ILE A 63 -2.49 8.73 13.75
N ALA A 64 -2.06 9.71 14.53
CA ALA A 64 -1.10 10.71 14.12
C ALA A 64 0.31 10.25 14.51
N ILE A 65 1.09 9.75 13.55
CA ILE A 65 2.46 9.28 13.77
C ILE A 65 3.41 10.47 13.65
N MET A 66 4.14 10.77 14.72
CA MET A 66 5.11 11.88 14.74
C MET A 66 6.46 11.37 14.27
N VAL A 67 6.97 11.98 13.20
CA VAL A 67 8.24 11.62 12.57
C VAL A 67 9.16 12.82 12.65
N GLU A 68 10.44 12.56 12.88
CA GLU A 68 11.49 13.56 12.97
C GLU A 68 12.53 13.32 11.88
N ILE A 69 12.90 14.38 11.16
CA ILE A 69 14.06 14.42 10.29
C ILE A 69 15.26 14.79 11.16
N THR A 70 16.20 13.88 11.29
CA THR A 70 17.40 14.04 12.14
C THR A 70 18.56 14.71 11.38
N THR A 71 18.47 14.82 10.06
CA THR A 71 19.42 15.60 9.25
C THR A 71 19.08 17.09 9.36
N LYS A 72 20.09 17.95 9.52
CA LYS A 72 19.86 19.39 9.64
C LYS A 72 19.33 20.02 8.33
N PRO A 73 18.38 20.97 8.41
CA PRO A 73 17.70 21.42 9.63
C PRO A 73 16.72 20.37 10.15
N GLU A 74 16.79 20.10 11.47
CA GLU A 74 15.90 19.15 12.12
C GLU A 74 14.45 19.64 12.02
N GLN A 75 13.54 18.72 11.71
CA GLN A 75 12.13 19.06 11.51
C GLN A 75 11.23 17.90 11.95
N ILE A 76 10.11 18.23 12.59
CA ILE A 76 9.07 17.27 12.95
C ILE A 76 7.87 17.44 12.02
N PHE A 77 7.30 16.32 11.58
CA PHE A 77 6.06 16.28 10.82
C PHE A 77 5.17 15.11 11.27
N ILE A 78 3.92 15.13 10.81
CA ILE A 78 2.90 14.14 11.19
C ILE A 78 2.46 13.35 9.96
N VAL A 79 2.44 12.03 10.09
CA VAL A 79 1.81 11.11 9.15
C VAL A 79 0.50 10.60 9.75
N ASN A 80 -0.63 10.94 9.11
CA ASN A 80 -1.95 10.50 9.57
C ASN A 80 -2.29 9.15 8.93
N VAL A 81 -2.58 8.16 9.76
CA VAL A 81 -2.88 6.79 9.34
C VAL A 81 -4.22 6.34 9.90
N ASN A 82 -5.14 5.95 9.03
CA ASN A 82 -6.38 5.26 9.38
C ASN A 82 -6.14 3.75 9.41
N ILE A 83 -6.41 3.13 10.54
CA ILE A 83 -6.34 1.67 10.67
C ILE A 83 -7.73 1.11 10.38
N ALA A 84 -7.91 0.67 9.15
CA ALA A 84 -9.15 0.13 8.63
C ALA A 84 -9.47 -1.24 9.24
N GLY A 85 -10.72 -1.43 9.63
CA GLY A 85 -11.21 -2.73 10.10
C GLY A 85 -11.47 -3.71 8.98
N ASN A 86 -11.79 -4.94 9.38
CA ASN A 86 -11.97 -6.05 8.44
C ASN A 86 -13.23 -5.91 7.56
N SER A 87 -14.08 -4.92 7.81
CA SER A 87 -15.25 -4.59 6.99
C SER A 87 -14.97 -3.49 5.96
N THR A 88 -13.75 -2.92 5.93
CA THR A 88 -13.39 -1.91 4.94
C THR A 88 -13.05 -2.56 3.60
N PRO A 89 -13.46 -1.97 2.46
CA PRO A 89 -13.02 -2.39 1.14
C PRO A 89 -11.50 -2.56 1.06
N SER A 90 -11.05 -3.73 0.61
CA SER A 90 -9.62 -3.99 0.46
C SER A 90 -9.33 -5.12 -0.52
N PHE A 91 -8.10 -5.21 -1.02
CA PHE A 91 -7.70 -6.29 -1.92
C PHE A 91 -7.67 -7.65 -1.20
N SER A 92 -8.11 -8.72 -1.86
CA SER A 92 -8.15 -10.08 -1.26
C SER A 92 -6.76 -10.60 -0.88
N SER A 93 -5.73 -10.16 -1.60
CA SER A 93 -4.33 -10.48 -1.33
C SER A 93 -3.48 -9.22 -1.22
N ASP A 94 -2.41 -9.34 -0.43
CA ASP A 94 -1.39 -8.31 -0.21
C ASP A 94 -0.42 -8.17 -1.40
N ILE A 95 -0.15 -9.28 -2.07
CA ILE A 95 0.77 -9.39 -3.21
C ILE A 95 0.08 -10.22 -4.28
N TYR A 96 0.11 -9.74 -5.52
CA TYR A 96 -0.32 -10.49 -6.71
C TYR A 96 0.91 -10.74 -7.57
N ASN A 97 1.39 -11.99 -7.55
CA ASN A 97 2.54 -12.39 -8.34
C ASN A 97 2.12 -12.77 -9.75
N VAL A 98 2.96 -12.40 -10.72
CA VAL A 98 2.81 -12.79 -12.11
C VAL A 98 4.18 -13.09 -12.70
N THR A 99 4.30 -14.23 -13.37
CA THR A 99 5.54 -14.63 -14.05
C THR A 99 5.33 -14.50 -15.55
N LEU A 100 6.15 -13.69 -16.21
CA LEU A 100 6.10 -13.49 -17.66
C LEU A 100 7.11 -14.43 -18.33
N GLY A 101 6.63 -15.21 -19.30
CA GLY A 101 7.49 -16.01 -20.18
C GLY A 101 8.28 -15.13 -21.16
N ASN A 102 9.37 -15.67 -21.70
CA ASN A 102 10.17 -14.98 -22.73
C ASN A 102 9.45 -14.86 -24.09
N ASP A 103 8.33 -15.56 -24.25
CA ASP A 103 7.49 -15.63 -25.45
C ASP A 103 6.26 -14.71 -25.39
N ILE A 104 6.14 -13.89 -24.33
CA ILE A 104 5.06 -12.92 -24.18
C ILE A 104 5.11 -11.90 -25.33
N VAL A 105 3.99 -11.76 -26.03
CA VAL A 105 3.79 -10.73 -27.08
C VAL A 105 2.91 -9.60 -26.55
N PRO A 106 2.95 -8.39 -27.15
CA PRO A 106 2.02 -7.32 -26.81
C PRO A 106 0.56 -7.80 -26.86
N GLU A 107 -0.27 -7.32 -25.94
CA GLU A 107 -1.70 -7.67 -25.80
C GLU A 107 -1.99 -9.15 -25.46
N MET A 108 -0.97 -9.95 -25.14
CA MET A 108 -1.16 -11.32 -24.67
C MET A 108 -1.84 -11.32 -23.29
N ILE A 109 -2.84 -12.20 -23.13
CA ILE A 109 -3.51 -12.40 -21.86
C ILE A 109 -2.53 -13.01 -20.86
N ILE A 110 -2.37 -12.36 -19.71
CA ILE A 110 -1.45 -12.84 -18.67
C ILE A 110 -2.27 -13.41 -17.50
N PRO A 111 -2.23 -14.74 -17.27
CA PRO A 111 -2.92 -15.32 -16.13
C PRO A 111 -2.16 -15.02 -14.84
N PHE A 112 -2.84 -14.44 -13.86
CA PHE A 112 -2.35 -14.42 -12.48
C PHE A 112 -2.57 -15.78 -11.83
N GLU A 113 -1.70 -16.16 -10.90
CA GLU A 113 -1.93 -17.32 -10.02
C GLU A 113 -3.15 -17.10 -9.11
N THR A 114 -3.51 -15.84 -8.85
CA THR A 114 -4.66 -15.45 -8.04
C THR A 114 -5.34 -14.23 -8.66
N ASP A 115 -6.67 -14.30 -8.81
CA ASP A 115 -7.46 -13.17 -9.33
C ASP A 115 -7.28 -11.93 -8.45
N ILE A 116 -7.06 -10.76 -9.07
CA ILE A 116 -7.09 -9.48 -8.37
C ILE A 116 -8.53 -9.17 -7.99
N ALA A 117 -8.88 -9.40 -6.73
CA ALA A 117 -10.21 -9.17 -6.21
C ALA A 117 -10.18 -8.14 -5.08
N MET A 118 -11.27 -7.39 -4.93
CA MET A 118 -11.56 -6.64 -3.71
C MET A 118 -12.64 -7.35 -2.90
N VAL A 119 -12.46 -7.38 -1.59
CA VAL A 119 -13.42 -7.90 -0.62
C VAL A 119 -14.06 -6.74 0.15
N ASN A 120 -15.24 -6.99 0.74
CA ASN A 120 -15.99 -6.01 1.54
C ASN A 120 -16.39 -4.73 0.81
N VAL A 121 -16.58 -4.83 -0.50
CA VAL A 121 -17.05 -3.74 -1.35
C VAL A 121 -18.56 -3.80 -1.53
N SER A 122 -19.19 -2.65 -1.72
CA SER A 122 -20.60 -2.60 -2.10
C SER A 122 -20.78 -3.13 -3.52
N ASN A 123 -21.95 -3.68 -3.83
CA ASN A 123 -22.27 -4.25 -5.16
C ASN A 123 -22.16 -3.24 -6.33
N SER A 124 -22.00 -1.95 -6.03
CA SER A 124 -21.90 -0.84 -6.97
C SER A 124 -20.49 -0.22 -7.03
N THR A 125 -19.48 -0.84 -6.43
CA THR A 125 -18.12 -0.30 -6.45
C THR A 125 -17.44 -0.67 -7.78
N ASP A 126 -17.09 0.33 -8.58
CA ASP A 126 -16.24 0.14 -9.75
C ASP A 126 -14.78 -0.07 -9.32
N LEU A 127 -14.17 -1.17 -9.80
CA LEU A 127 -12.74 -1.43 -9.59
C LEU A 127 -11.97 -0.87 -10.80
N GLN A 128 -11.32 0.27 -10.59
CA GLN A 128 -10.35 0.81 -11.55
C GLN A 128 -8.94 0.44 -11.09
N ILE A 129 -8.23 -0.35 -11.90
CA ILE A 129 -6.83 -0.71 -11.67
C ILE A 129 -5.99 0.00 -12.72
N SER A 130 -5.06 0.83 -12.29
CA SER A 130 -4.01 1.41 -13.12
C SER A 130 -2.67 0.88 -12.66
N ILE A 131 -1.92 0.24 -13.55
CA ILE A 131 -0.58 -0.28 -13.25
C ILE A 131 0.44 0.66 -13.89
N ILE A 132 1.36 1.19 -13.09
CA ILE A 132 2.47 2.01 -13.56
C ILE A 132 3.72 1.15 -13.52
N SER A 133 4.27 0.82 -14.70
CA SER A 133 5.55 0.12 -14.84
C SER A 133 6.67 1.16 -14.97
N ASN A 134 7.79 0.95 -14.28
CA ASN A 134 9.01 1.74 -14.48
C ASN A 134 9.87 1.22 -15.65
N SER A 135 9.42 0.16 -16.33
CA SER A 135 10.10 -0.38 -17.50
C SER A 135 9.64 0.33 -18.76
N THR A 136 10.56 0.92 -19.51
CA THR A 136 10.30 1.68 -20.73
C THR A 136 9.75 0.84 -21.90
N ASN A 137 9.58 -0.48 -21.73
CA ASN A 137 9.45 -1.41 -22.87
C ASN A 137 8.20 -2.32 -22.88
N LEU A 138 7.18 -2.13 -22.03
CA LEU A 138 6.01 -3.02 -22.08
C LEU A 138 4.68 -2.25 -21.96
N PRO A 139 3.91 -2.12 -23.07
CA PRO A 139 2.51 -1.73 -23.02
C PRO A 139 1.65 -2.97 -22.77
N PHE A 140 0.91 -3.04 -21.67
CA PHE A 140 -0.15 -4.01 -21.47
C PHE A 140 -1.48 -3.29 -21.20
N ILE A 141 -2.58 -3.91 -21.64
CA ILE A 141 -3.95 -3.43 -21.49
C ILE A 141 -4.70 -4.47 -20.64
N LEU A 142 -5.46 -4.01 -19.66
CA LEU A 142 -6.33 -4.85 -18.82
C LEU A 142 -7.76 -4.88 -19.39
N THR A 143 -8.33 -6.07 -19.55
CA THR A 143 -9.75 -6.25 -19.83
C THR A 143 -10.52 -6.69 -18.58
N HIS A 144 -11.37 -5.80 -18.05
CA HIS A 144 -12.27 -6.07 -16.93
C HIS A 144 -13.48 -6.89 -17.40
N ASN A 145 -13.88 -7.92 -16.64
CA ASN A 145 -15.13 -8.64 -16.89
C ASN A 145 -15.88 -8.96 -15.59
N ARG A 146 -17.21 -8.85 -15.62
CA ARG A 146 -18.07 -9.04 -14.44
C ARG A 146 -18.70 -10.42 -14.45
N LYS A 147 -18.46 -11.23 -13.41
CA LYS A 147 -19.18 -12.50 -13.19
C LYS A 147 -19.87 -12.45 -11.82
N GLN A 148 -21.16 -12.14 -11.83
CA GLN A 148 -21.99 -12.01 -10.61
C GLN A 148 -21.47 -10.94 -9.63
N ASN A 149 -21.18 -11.30 -8.38
CA ASN A 149 -20.68 -10.45 -7.30
C ASN A 149 -19.14 -10.43 -7.19
N ILE A 150 -18.45 -11.04 -8.16
CA ILE A 150 -17.00 -11.10 -8.19
C ILE A 150 -16.53 -10.20 -9.32
N HIS A 151 -15.73 -9.18 -8.95
CA HIS A 151 -15.02 -8.34 -9.89
C HIS A 151 -13.70 -9.03 -10.22
N CYS A 152 -13.55 -9.47 -11.48
CA CYS A 152 -12.33 -10.09 -11.97
C CYS A 152 -11.67 -9.12 -12.96
N ALA A 153 -10.46 -8.68 -12.67
CA ALA A 153 -9.60 -8.04 -13.66
C ALA A 153 -8.72 -9.11 -14.31
N LYS A 154 -8.75 -9.21 -15.63
CA LYS A 154 -7.82 -10.01 -16.42
C LYS A 154 -6.96 -9.05 -17.24
N VAL A 155 -5.65 -9.29 -17.31
CA VAL A 155 -4.79 -8.64 -18.32
C VAL A 155 -5.08 -9.37 -19.61
#